data_AF-A0A0D7AUV4-F1
#
_entry.id   AF-A0A0D7AUV4-F1
#
_cell.length_a   1.000
_cell.length_b   1.000
_cell.length_c   1.000
_cell.angle_alpha   90.00
_cell.angle_beta   90.00
_cell.angle_gamma   90.00
#
_symmetry.space_group_name_H-M   'P 1'
#
loop_
_entity.id
_entity.type
_entity.pdbx_description
1 polymer ?
#
loop_
_entity_poly.entity_id
_entity_poly.type
_entity_poly.pdbx_seq_one_letter_code
_entity_poly.pdbx_strand_id
1 'polypeptide(L)'
;RCFPHVINISVQTGLDRLTKDLPHFRLDAVYGMDNVLKAARALITAIRSSDQRRAAFLSTITSVNDKNNWQDGDSRALRIIMLVKDVETRWSSTFLMIDRLLELHLAVQEYIQNDHEIPYISNDQFRVLKDIRRFLAYPHFMQELLSAERTPTLARVIPMYERLIQLLRNKVRVKLPKLRHAIDASIAKLEEYLDHARCTDLYVLAMGEYNGLSLL
;
A
#
# COMPACT_ATOMS: atom_id res chain seq x y z
N ARG A 1 3.59 -18.22 -12.98
CA ARG A 1 3.56 -16.75 -12.78
C ARG A 1 4.64 -16.38 -11.77
N CYS A 2 5.32 -15.24 -11.91
CA CYS A 2 6.35 -14.82 -10.94
C CYS A 2 5.71 -14.31 -9.65
N PHE A 3 6.45 -14.39 -8.53
CA PHE A 3 5.97 -13.96 -7.22
C PHE A 3 5.46 -12.50 -7.18
N PRO A 4 6.18 -11.49 -7.72
CA PRO A 4 5.70 -10.11 -7.70
C PRO A 4 4.34 -9.92 -8.40
N HIS A 5 4.12 -10.67 -9.48
CA HIS A 5 2.85 -10.63 -10.21
C HIS A 5 1.70 -11.22 -9.39
N VAL A 6 1.94 -12.31 -8.66
CA VAL A 6 0.94 -12.91 -7.76
C VAL A 6 0.63 -11.98 -6.59
N ILE A 7 1.65 -11.36 -5.98
CA ILE A 7 1.44 -10.36 -4.93
C ILE A 7 0.59 -9.20 -5.44
N ASN A 8 0.89 -8.69 -6.63
CA ASN A 8 0.06 -7.65 -7.24
C ASN A 8 -1.40 -8.10 -7.40
N ILE A 9 -1.64 -9.31 -7.94
CA ILE A 9 -3.00 -9.84 -8.08
C ILE A 9 -3.72 -9.93 -6.72
N SER A 10 -3.04 -10.42 -5.68
CA SER A 10 -3.61 -10.51 -4.33
C SER A 10 -3.98 -9.13 -3.80
N VAL A 11 -3.07 -8.14 -3.93
CA VAL A 11 -3.32 -6.75 -3.54
C VAL A 11 -4.48 -6.14 -4.30
N GLN A 12 -4.51 -6.27 -5.63
CA GLN A 12 -5.60 -5.75 -6.45
C GLN A 12 -6.93 -6.42 -6.10
N THR A 13 -6.94 -7.72 -5.80
CA THR A 13 -8.14 -8.44 -5.34
C THR A 13 -8.63 -7.85 -4.01
N GLY A 14 -7.74 -7.59 -3.06
CA GLY A 14 -8.09 -6.94 -1.79
C GLY A 14 -8.63 -5.52 -1.98
N LEU A 15 -7.92 -4.70 -2.76
CA LEU A 15 -8.33 -3.33 -3.07
C LEU A 15 -9.68 -3.31 -3.80
N ASP A 16 -9.90 -4.22 -4.74
CA ASP A 16 -11.18 -4.38 -5.43
C ASP A 16 -12.30 -4.64 -4.45
N ARG A 17 -12.09 -5.50 -3.45
CA ARG A 17 -13.10 -5.78 -2.41
C ARG A 17 -13.37 -4.59 -1.48
N LEU A 18 -12.39 -3.70 -1.27
CA LEU A 18 -12.62 -2.43 -0.56
C LEU A 18 -13.45 -1.43 -1.38
N THR A 19 -13.44 -1.58 -2.71
CA THR A 19 -14.13 -0.68 -3.64
C THR A 19 -15.49 -1.21 -4.09
N LYS A 20 -15.63 -2.50 -4.40
CA LYS A 20 -16.79 -3.07 -5.10
C LYS A 20 -17.84 -3.70 -4.16
N ASP A 21 -17.49 -4.08 -2.93
CA ASP A 21 -18.41 -4.78 -2.01
C ASP A 21 -18.94 -3.88 -0.89
N LEU A 22 -20.10 -3.28 -1.11
CA LEU A 22 -21.07 -3.03 -0.05
C LEU A 22 -22.46 -3.50 -0.49
N PRO A 23 -22.78 -4.81 -0.38
CA PRO A 23 -24.16 -5.25 -0.40
C PRO A 23 -24.81 -4.78 0.91
N HIS A 24 -25.50 -3.64 0.86
CA HIS A 24 -26.58 -3.17 1.74
C HIS A 24 -26.60 -3.55 3.24
N PHE A 25 -25.46 -3.84 3.86
CA PHE A 25 -25.37 -3.88 5.30
C PHE A 25 -25.27 -2.43 5.76
N ARG A 26 -26.31 -1.95 6.45
CA ARG A 26 -26.34 -0.64 7.11
C ARG A 26 -25.18 -0.55 8.11
N LEU A 27 -24.00 -0.22 7.61
CA LEU A 27 -23.03 0.55 8.34
C LEU A 27 -23.46 1.99 8.09
N ASP A 28 -23.80 2.68 9.17
CA ASP A 28 -24.21 4.08 9.17
C ASP A 28 -23.34 4.92 8.23
N ALA A 29 -23.94 5.97 7.66
CA ALA A 29 -23.49 6.83 6.57
C ALA A 29 -22.13 7.56 6.75
N VAL A 30 -21.10 6.89 7.28
CA VAL A 30 -19.85 7.49 7.75
C VAL A 30 -18.63 7.00 6.94
N TYR A 31 -18.68 5.85 6.26
CA TYR A 31 -17.49 5.34 5.55
C TYR A 31 -17.80 4.54 4.27
N GLY A 32 -18.09 5.24 3.17
CA GLY A 32 -17.94 4.67 1.84
C GLY A 32 -16.45 4.50 1.51
N MET A 33 -15.87 3.33 1.79
CA MET A 33 -14.46 3.00 1.48
C MET A 33 -14.13 3.16 -0.01
N ASP A 34 -15.13 2.94 -0.87
CA ASP A 34 -15.04 3.15 -2.31
C ASP A 34 -14.81 4.62 -2.72
N ASN A 35 -15.05 5.57 -1.81
CA ASN A 35 -14.74 6.99 -1.99
C ASN A 35 -13.31 7.33 -1.53
N VAL A 36 -12.73 6.63 -0.55
CA VAL A 36 -11.48 7.07 0.09
C VAL A 36 -10.28 7.04 -0.86
N LEU A 37 -10.09 5.94 -1.59
CA LEU A 37 -8.98 5.83 -2.56
C LEU A 37 -9.21 6.73 -3.77
N LYS A 38 -10.46 6.87 -4.24
CA LYS A 38 -10.81 7.78 -5.34
C LYS A 38 -10.56 9.23 -4.94
N ALA A 39 -10.96 9.64 -3.73
CA ALA A 39 -10.71 10.96 -3.18
C ALA A 39 -9.21 11.25 -3.05
N ALA A 40 -8.42 10.31 -2.52
CA ALA A 40 -6.97 10.46 -2.44
C ALA A 40 -6.32 10.64 -3.82
N ARG A 41 -6.73 9.84 -4.82
CA ARG A 41 -6.25 9.97 -6.20
C ARG A 41 -6.65 11.31 -6.83
N ALA A 42 -7.89 11.75 -6.61
CA ALA A 42 -8.41 13.02 -7.13
C ALA A 42 -7.65 14.22 -6.52
N LEU A 43 -7.47 14.22 -5.20
CA LEU A 43 -6.67 15.20 -4.46
C LEU A 43 -5.26 15.33 -5.04
N ILE A 44 -4.54 14.20 -5.13
CA ILE A 44 -3.16 14.19 -5.63
C ILE A 44 -3.11 14.63 -7.10
N THR A 45 -4.12 14.26 -7.89
CA THR A 45 -4.21 14.69 -9.29
C THR A 45 -4.45 16.18 -9.40
N ALA A 46 -5.31 16.76 -8.55
CA ALA A 46 -5.61 18.19 -8.51
C ALA A 46 -4.40 19.03 -8.07
N ILE A 47 -3.67 18.61 -7.04
CA ILE A 47 -2.43 19.28 -6.60
C ILE A 47 -1.37 19.22 -7.71
N ARG A 48 -1.31 18.11 -8.44
CA ARG A 48 -0.32 17.90 -9.51
C ARG A 48 -0.81 18.34 -10.89
N SER A 49 -1.92 19.06 -11.03
CA SER A 49 -2.50 19.34 -12.35
C SER A 49 -1.69 20.34 -13.16
N SER A 50 -1.00 21.29 -12.53
CA SER A 50 -0.17 22.32 -13.17
C SER A 50 1.17 22.53 -12.46
N ASP A 51 2.14 23.13 -13.14
CA ASP A 51 3.43 23.48 -12.54
C ASP A 51 3.29 24.54 -11.44
N GLN A 52 2.33 25.46 -11.58
CA GLN A 52 2.02 26.44 -10.55
C GLN A 52 1.54 25.77 -9.26
N ARG A 53 0.59 24.82 -9.33
CA ARG A 53 0.10 24.11 -8.15
C ARG A 53 1.18 23.22 -7.53
N ARG A 54 2.03 22.61 -8.36
CA ARG A 54 3.20 21.86 -7.90
C ARG A 54 4.16 22.75 -7.12
N ALA A 55 4.55 23.89 -7.67
CA ALA A 55 5.43 24.84 -7.01
C ALA A 55 4.80 25.36 -5.70
N ALA A 56 3.52 25.73 -5.74
CA ALA A 56 2.78 26.20 -4.56
C ALA A 56 2.75 25.15 -3.45
N PHE A 57 2.48 23.88 -3.78
CA PHE A 57 2.49 22.80 -2.79
C PHE A 57 3.87 22.58 -2.16
N LEU A 58 4.95 22.62 -2.94
CA LEU A 58 6.32 22.51 -2.40
C LEU A 58 6.66 23.70 -1.47
N SER A 59 6.21 24.90 -1.82
CA SER A 59 6.32 26.07 -0.94
C SER A 59 5.52 25.91 0.34
N THR A 60 4.34 25.29 0.29
CA THR A 60 3.55 24.97 1.49
C THR A 60 4.26 23.98 2.41
N ILE A 61 4.94 22.96 1.87
CA ILE A 61 5.75 22.04 2.70
C ILE A 61 6.84 22.81 3.45
N THR A 62 7.55 23.70 2.74
CA THR A 62 8.59 24.55 3.34
C THR A 62 8.02 25.43 4.44
N SER A 63 6.91 26.13 4.15
CA SER A 63 6.22 26.97 5.13
C SER A 63 5.74 26.19 6.36
N VAL A 64 5.26 24.95 6.19
CA VAL A 64 4.86 24.10 7.33
C VAL A 64 6.07 23.71 8.18
N ASN A 65 7.21 23.37 7.58
CA ASN A 65 8.43 23.08 8.34
C ASN A 65 8.89 24.32 9.14
N ASP A 66 8.90 25.49 8.49
CA ASP A 66 9.29 26.76 9.11
C ASP A 66 8.36 27.12 10.28
N LYS A 67 7.04 27.02 10.09
CA LYS A 67 6.04 27.28 11.13
C LYS A 67 6.20 26.39 12.37
N ASN A 68 6.67 25.15 12.17
CA ASN A 68 6.88 24.18 13.24
C ASN A 68 8.32 24.20 13.79
N ASN A 69 9.19 25.10 13.30
CA ASN A 69 10.62 25.15 13.60
C ASN A 69 11.33 23.80 13.40
N TRP A 70 10.91 23.03 12.38
CA TRP A 70 11.55 21.76 12.04
C TRP A 70 12.75 22.00 11.14
N GLN A 71 13.93 21.64 11.65
CA GLN A 71 15.19 21.80 10.96
C GLN A 71 15.50 20.59 10.08
N ASP A 72 16.42 20.79 9.13
CA ASP A 72 16.93 19.71 8.29
C ASP A 72 17.60 18.63 9.16
N GLY A 73 17.19 17.38 8.97
CA GLY A 73 17.59 16.24 9.81
C GLY A 73 16.70 15.95 11.04
N ASP A 74 15.69 16.78 11.35
CA ASP A 74 14.66 16.39 12.33
C ASP A 74 13.80 15.27 11.75
N SER A 75 13.64 14.17 12.50
CA SER A 75 12.74 13.07 12.14
C SER A 75 11.28 13.50 11.89
N ARG A 76 10.90 14.68 12.38
CA ARG A 76 9.57 15.28 12.19
C ARG A 76 9.48 16.20 10.97
N ALA A 77 10.61 16.65 10.42
CA ALA A 77 10.64 17.54 9.27
C ALA A 77 10.02 16.85 8.05
N LEU A 78 9.12 17.54 7.36
CA LEU A 78 8.55 17.05 6.13
C LEU A 78 9.59 17.16 5.03
N ARG A 79 9.80 16.08 4.29
CA ARG A 79 10.66 16.14 3.09
C ARG A 79 9.99 17.03 2.05
N ILE A 80 10.76 17.93 1.46
CA ILE A 80 10.30 18.83 0.38
C ILE A 80 10.25 18.04 -0.93
N ILE A 81 9.24 17.19 -1.07
CA ILE A 81 9.07 16.29 -2.21
C ILE A 81 7.61 16.24 -2.65
N MET A 82 7.38 15.98 -3.93
CA MET A 82 6.03 15.95 -4.48
C MET A 82 5.25 14.69 -4.06
N LEU A 83 3.92 14.80 -4.00
CA LEU A 83 3.01 13.65 -3.89
C LEU A 83 3.19 12.68 -5.07
N VAL A 84 3.00 11.38 -4.85
CA VAL A 84 3.15 10.34 -5.89
C VAL A 84 1.78 9.98 -6.45
N LYS A 85 1.64 9.88 -7.78
CA LYS A 85 0.40 9.39 -8.40
C LYS A 85 0.33 7.86 -8.34
N ASP A 86 -0.87 7.34 -8.15
CA ASP A 86 -1.15 5.92 -8.35
C ASP A 86 -1.13 5.57 -9.84
N VAL A 87 -0.57 4.40 -10.16
CA VAL A 87 -0.40 3.89 -11.52
C VAL A 87 -0.79 2.41 -11.48
N GLU A 88 -1.98 2.09 -11.95
CA GLU A 88 -2.59 0.75 -11.84
C GLU A 88 -1.66 -0.40 -12.30
N THR A 89 -0.85 -0.16 -13.33
CA THR A 89 0.08 -1.14 -13.89
C THR A 89 1.34 -1.37 -13.02
N ARG A 90 1.60 -0.52 -12.02
CA ARG A 90 2.77 -0.60 -11.14
C ARG A 90 2.38 -1.19 -9.79
N TRP A 91 2.91 -2.37 -9.50
CA TRP A 91 2.49 -3.24 -8.39
C TRP A 91 2.43 -2.60 -6.98
N SER A 92 3.24 -1.58 -6.68
CA SER A 92 3.30 -0.89 -5.38
C SER A 92 2.80 0.56 -5.40
N SER A 93 2.25 1.03 -6.52
CA SER A 93 1.89 2.44 -6.69
C SER A 93 0.86 2.92 -5.66
N THR A 94 -0.17 2.12 -5.38
CA THR A 94 -1.21 2.47 -4.39
C THR A 94 -0.59 2.64 -3.01
N PHE A 95 0.30 1.72 -2.61
CA PHE A 95 1.00 1.81 -1.34
C PHE A 95 1.84 3.09 -1.27
N LEU A 96 2.69 3.34 -2.28
CA LEU A 96 3.59 4.50 -2.32
C LEU A 96 2.82 5.83 -2.37
N MET A 97 1.70 5.88 -3.09
CA MET A 97 0.80 7.03 -3.12
C MET A 97 0.29 7.35 -1.72
N ILE A 98 -0.28 6.34 -1.04
CA ILE A 98 -0.87 6.54 0.30
C ILE A 98 0.21 6.84 1.32
N ASP A 99 1.35 6.15 1.28
CA ASP A 99 2.48 6.37 2.18
C ASP A 99 2.98 7.82 2.10
N ARG A 100 3.19 8.34 0.87
CA ARG A 100 3.58 9.74 0.64
C ARG A 100 2.49 10.73 1.06
N LEU A 101 1.22 10.42 0.82
CA LEU A 101 0.11 11.28 1.24
C LEU A 101 0.01 11.38 2.77
N LEU A 102 0.21 10.27 3.47
CA LEU A 102 0.22 10.23 4.94
C LEU A 102 1.46 10.93 5.51
N GLU A 103 2.61 10.79 4.86
CA GLU A 103 3.83 11.52 5.22
C GLU A 103 3.61 13.04 5.16
N LEU A 104 3.00 13.54 4.08
CA LEU A 104 2.82 14.97 3.84
C LEU A 104 1.46 15.51 4.34
N HIS A 105 0.80 14.82 5.27
CA HIS A 105 -0.59 15.13 5.62
C HIS A 105 -0.78 16.58 6.13
N LEU A 106 0.18 17.11 6.90
CA LEU A 106 0.11 18.46 7.45
C LEU A 106 0.17 19.50 6.33
N ALA A 107 1.11 19.35 5.40
CA ALA A 107 1.22 20.23 4.23
C ALA A 107 -0.02 20.14 3.33
N VAL A 108 -0.60 18.95 3.18
CA VAL A 108 -1.84 18.76 2.42
C VAL A 108 -3.01 19.48 3.07
N GLN A 109 -3.18 19.38 4.39
CA GLN A 109 -4.25 20.08 5.12
C GLN A 109 -4.11 21.60 5.00
N GLU A 110 -2.90 22.12 5.17
CA GLU A 110 -2.59 23.54 4.98
C GLU A 110 -2.86 24.00 3.54
N TYR A 111 -2.48 23.19 2.54
CA TYR A 111 -2.68 23.54 1.13
C TYR A 111 -4.18 23.62 0.77
N ILE A 112 -4.99 22.65 1.20
CA ILE A 112 -6.44 22.63 0.92
C ILE A 112 -7.15 23.81 1.59
N GLN A 113 -6.69 24.28 2.75
CA GLN A 113 -7.26 25.47 3.39
C GLN A 113 -7.04 26.74 2.56
N ASN A 114 -5.95 26.80 1.78
CA ASN A 114 -5.60 27.95 0.96
C ASN A 114 -6.10 27.86 -0.50
N ASP A 115 -6.51 26.67 -0.97
CA ASP A 115 -7.00 26.41 -2.33
C ASP A 115 -8.27 25.55 -2.30
N HIS A 116 -9.44 26.20 -2.35
CA HIS A 116 -10.75 25.55 -2.29
C HIS A 116 -11.13 24.74 -3.53
N GLU A 117 -10.36 24.83 -4.63
CA GLU A 117 -10.58 24.00 -5.83
C GLU A 117 -10.05 22.57 -5.64
N ILE A 118 -9.28 22.33 -4.58
CA ILE A 118 -8.69 21.03 -4.29
C ILE A 118 -9.69 20.17 -3.51
N PRO A 119 -9.94 18.92 -3.94
CA PRO A 119 -10.85 18.01 -3.23
C PRO A 119 -10.44 17.85 -1.76
N TYR A 120 -11.38 18.11 -0.84
CA TYR A 120 -11.16 17.90 0.58
C TYR A 120 -11.14 16.40 0.91
N ILE A 121 -10.24 16.02 1.82
CA ILE A 121 -10.20 14.68 2.41
C ILE A 121 -10.33 14.79 3.93
N SER A 122 -11.31 14.10 4.50
CA SER A 122 -11.61 14.22 5.93
C SER A 122 -10.60 13.47 6.80
N ASN A 123 -10.50 13.85 8.06
CA ASN A 123 -9.68 13.14 9.06
C ASN A 123 -10.06 11.64 9.15
N ASP A 124 -11.34 11.35 8.97
CA ASP A 124 -11.88 10.01 8.93
C ASP A 124 -11.37 9.24 7.70
N GLN A 125 -11.41 9.85 6.52
CA GLN A 125 -10.81 9.28 5.31
C GLN A 125 -9.29 9.03 5.49
N PHE A 126 -8.56 9.94 6.15
CA PHE A 126 -7.15 9.73 6.50
C PHE A 126 -6.92 8.53 7.43
N ARG A 127 -7.81 8.29 8.40
CA ARG A 127 -7.75 7.11 9.28
C ARG A 127 -7.91 5.82 8.46
N VAL A 128 -8.84 5.79 7.52
CA VAL A 128 -9.02 4.65 6.61
C VAL A 128 -7.80 4.46 5.72
N LEU A 129 -7.23 5.53 5.14
CA LEU A 129 -5.99 5.46 4.38
C LEU A 129 -4.83 4.89 5.21
N LYS A 130 -4.73 5.24 6.50
CA LYS A 130 -3.72 4.68 7.40
C LYS A 130 -3.89 3.17 7.60
N ASP A 131 -5.13 2.70 7.70
CA ASP A 131 -5.42 1.26 7.80
C ASP A 131 -5.13 0.53 6.48
N ILE A 132 -5.50 1.11 5.34
CA ILE A 132 -5.15 0.56 4.01
C ILE A 132 -3.63 0.51 3.85
N ARG A 133 -2.90 1.57 4.21
CA ARG A 133 -1.43 1.61 4.18
C ARG A 133 -0.82 0.52 5.04
N ARG A 134 -1.36 0.28 6.25
CA ARG A 134 -0.91 -0.80 7.14
C ARG A 134 -1.10 -2.17 6.51
N PHE A 135 -2.23 -2.40 5.85
CA PHE A 135 -2.46 -3.63 5.11
C PHE A 135 -1.46 -3.79 3.95
N LEU A 136 -1.32 -2.78 3.09
CA LEU A 136 -0.47 -2.82 1.90
C LEU A 136 1.05 -2.86 2.21
N ALA A 137 1.47 -2.43 3.41
CA ALA A 137 2.88 -2.48 3.82
C ALA A 137 3.45 -3.90 3.83
N TYR A 138 2.64 -4.92 4.17
CA TYR A 138 3.10 -6.31 4.24
C TYR A 138 3.46 -6.90 2.87
N PRO A 139 2.56 -6.89 1.86
CA PRO A 139 2.92 -7.34 0.54
C PRO A 139 4.03 -6.48 -0.10
N HIS A 140 4.06 -5.17 0.18
CA HIS A 140 5.16 -4.31 -0.27
C HIS A 140 6.52 -4.75 0.27
N PHE A 141 6.65 -4.90 1.58
CA PHE A 141 7.90 -5.31 2.20
C PHE A 141 8.35 -6.73 1.80
N MET A 142 7.42 -7.68 1.69
CA MET A 142 7.74 -9.05 1.27
C MET A 142 8.27 -9.09 -0.17
N GLN A 143 7.74 -8.24 -1.06
CA GLN A 143 8.22 -8.14 -2.43
C GLN A 143 9.62 -7.48 -2.48
N GLU A 144 9.84 -6.40 -1.72
CA GLU A 144 11.13 -5.72 -1.67
C GLU A 144 12.23 -6.67 -1.17
N LEU A 145 11.93 -7.45 -0.14
CA LEU A 145 12.84 -8.47 0.40
C LEU A 145 13.26 -9.47 -0.68
N LEU A 146 12.31 -9.99 -1.45
CA LEU A 146 12.59 -10.95 -2.52
C LEU A 146 13.31 -10.33 -3.72
N SER A 147 13.09 -9.05 -4.00
CA SER A 147 13.76 -8.35 -5.09
C SER A 147 15.24 -8.06 -4.78
N ALA A 148 15.58 -7.96 -3.50
CA ALA A 148 16.95 -7.76 -3.03
C ALA A 148 17.79 -9.05 -3.01
N GLU A 149 17.16 -10.21 -3.16
CA GLU A 149 17.84 -11.50 -3.07
C GLU A 149 18.64 -11.82 -4.33
N ARG A 150 19.90 -12.23 -4.13
CA ARG A 150 20.82 -12.65 -5.21
C ARG A 150 20.81 -14.17 -5.48
N THR A 151 20.08 -14.94 -4.68
CA THR A 151 19.97 -16.41 -4.75
C THR A 151 18.77 -16.85 -5.59
N PRO A 152 18.72 -18.11 -6.09
CA PRO A 152 17.58 -18.61 -6.86
C PRO A 152 16.28 -18.47 -6.08
N THR A 153 15.48 -17.48 -6.45
CA THR A 153 14.26 -17.04 -5.75
C THR A 153 13.27 -18.19 -5.59
N LEU A 154 13.31 -19.18 -6.48
CA LEU A 154 12.35 -20.27 -6.58
C LEU A 154 12.21 -21.09 -5.29
N ALA A 155 13.33 -21.39 -4.61
CA ALA A 155 13.31 -22.14 -3.34
C ALA A 155 12.67 -21.35 -2.18
N ARG A 156 12.67 -20.01 -2.27
CA ARG A 156 12.16 -19.12 -1.21
C ARG A 156 10.74 -18.63 -1.45
N VAL A 157 10.20 -18.82 -2.66
CA VAL A 157 8.84 -18.41 -3.03
C VAL A 157 7.78 -19.03 -2.11
N ILE A 158 7.84 -20.35 -1.86
CA ILE A 158 6.86 -21.05 -1.02
C ILE A 158 6.91 -20.57 0.44
N PRO A 159 8.07 -20.57 1.13
CA PRO A 159 8.18 -20.02 2.48
C PRO A 159 7.68 -18.57 2.59
N MET A 160 7.91 -17.76 1.56
CA MET A 160 7.49 -16.36 1.54
C MET A 160 5.97 -16.19 1.38
N TYR A 161 5.31 -17.01 0.57
CA TYR A 161 3.85 -17.04 0.52
C TYR A 161 3.25 -17.44 1.86
N GLU A 162 3.73 -18.54 2.44
CA GLU A 162 3.26 -19.03 3.75
C GLU A 162 3.45 -17.96 4.82
N ARG A 163 4.61 -17.30 4.83
CA ARG A 163 4.91 -16.21 5.76
C ARG A 163 3.97 -15.03 5.57
N LEU A 164 3.74 -14.58 4.34
CA LEU A 164 2.83 -13.48 4.07
C LEU A 164 1.40 -13.82 4.48
N ILE A 165 0.90 -15.01 4.11
CA ILE A 165 -0.43 -15.49 4.49
C ILE A 165 -0.59 -15.50 6.02
N GLN A 166 0.39 -16.03 6.75
CA GLN A 166 0.38 -16.03 8.22
C GLN A 166 0.36 -14.62 8.80
N LEU A 167 1.18 -13.69 8.26
CA LEU A 167 1.19 -12.29 8.72
C LEU A 167 -0.16 -11.61 8.47
N LEU A 168 -0.74 -11.80 7.29
CA LEU A 168 -2.06 -11.25 6.96
C LEU A 168 -3.14 -11.82 7.88
N ARG A 169 -3.18 -13.15 8.06
CA ARG A 169 -4.20 -13.86 8.85
C ARG A 169 -4.11 -13.57 10.35
N ASN A 170 -2.90 -13.63 10.91
CA ASN A 170 -2.72 -13.62 12.37
C ASN A 170 -2.42 -12.22 12.92
N LYS A 171 -1.92 -11.29 12.10
CA LYS A 171 -1.60 -9.92 12.55
C LYS A 171 -2.51 -8.88 11.92
N VAL A 172 -2.58 -8.82 10.59
CA VAL A 172 -3.26 -7.71 9.90
C VAL A 172 -4.78 -7.80 10.07
N ARG A 173 -5.34 -8.98 9.81
CA ARG A 173 -6.77 -9.26 9.93
C ARG A 173 -7.32 -8.98 11.32
N VAL A 174 -6.56 -9.32 12.36
CA VAL A 174 -6.93 -9.09 13.77
C VAL A 174 -6.90 -7.60 14.10
N LYS A 175 -5.87 -6.88 13.62
CA LYS A 175 -5.71 -5.45 13.91
C LYS A 175 -6.62 -4.55 13.08
N LEU A 176 -7.07 -5.00 11.91
CA LEU A 176 -7.86 -4.22 10.95
C LEU A 176 -9.20 -4.92 10.66
N PRO A 177 -10.10 -5.05 11.66
CA PRO A 177 -11.36 -5.79 11.49
C PRO A 177 -12.26 -5.21 10.41
N LYS A 178 -12.21 -3.88 10.19
CA LYS A 178 -12.95 -3.19 9.12
C LYS A 178 -12.50 -3.58 7.72
N LEU A 179 -11.24 -4.01 7.55
CA LEU A 179 -10.68 -4.45 6.26
C LEU A 179 -10.70 -5.98 6.11
N ARG A 180 -11.36 -6.71 7.03
CA ARG A 180 -11.32 -8.18 7.08
C ARG A 180 -11.73 -8.85 5.77
N HIS A 181 -12.81 -8.38 5.14
CA HIS A 181 -13.31 -8.92 3.87
C HIS A 181 -12.26 -8.81 2.74
N ALA A 182 -11.58 -7.67 2.65
CA ALA A 182 -10.52 -7.45 1.67
C ALA A 182 -9.25 -8.26 1.97
N ILE A 183 -8.86 -8.35 3.25
CA ILE A 183 -7.72 -9.16 3.69
C ILE A 183 -7.99 -10.64 3.41
N ASP A 184 -9.18 -11.14 3.72
CA ASP A 184 -9.58 -12.53 3.49
C ASP A 184 -9.57 -12.86 1.99
N ALA A 185 -10.06 -11.96 1.14
CA ALA A 185 -9.99 -12.13 -0.31
C ALA A 185 -8.54 -12.13 -0.84
N SER A 186 -7.68 -11.28 -0.27
CA SER A 186 -6.25 -11.25 -0.62
C SER A 186 -5.55 -12.54 -0.24
N ILE A 187 -5.85 -13.08 0.96
CA ILE A 187 -5.33 -14.36 1.44
C ILE A 187 -5.80 -15.51 0.55
N ALA A 188 -7.09 -15.59 0.23
CA ALA A 188 -7.63 -16.62 -0.63
C ALA A 188 -6.90 -16.67 -1.99
N LYS A 189 -6.56 -15.50 -2.55
CA LYS A 189 -5.80 -15.43 -3.79
C LYS A 189 -4.35 -15.91 -3.63
N LEU A 190 -3.70 -15.63 -2.50
CA LEU A 190 -2.37 -16.14 -2.23
C LEU A 190 -2.36 -17.66 -2.04
N GLU A 191 -3.39 -18.21 -1.37
CA GLU A 191 -3.55 -19.65 -1.16
C GLU A 191 -3.75 -20.40 -2.48
N GLU A 192 -4.62 -19.89 -3.37
CA GLU A 192 -4.79 -20.42 -4.73
C GLU A 192 -3.44 -20.57 -5.46
N TYR A 193 -2.59 -19.54 -5.40
CA TYR A 193 -1.27 -19.58 -6.03
C TYR A 193 -0.26 -20.46 -5.29
N LEU A 194 -0.32 -20.53 -3.97
CA LEU A 194 0.54 -21.41 -3.18
C LEU A 194 0.25 -22.88 -3.51
N ASP A 195 -1.02 -23.25 -3.63
CA ASP A 195 -1.43 -24.61 -4.01
C ASP A 195 -0.93 -24.97 -5.41
N HIS A 196 -1.06 -24.04 -6.38
CA HIS A 196 -0.46 -24.22 -7.71
C HIS A 196 1.07 -24.34 -7.67
N ALA A 197 1.76 -23.55 -6.85
CA ALA A 197 3.21 -23.59 -6.72
C ALA A 197 3.69 -24.93 -6.14
N ARG A 198 2.95 -25.50 -5.18
CA ARG A 198 3.24 -26.80 -4.57
C ARG A 198 3.08 -27.98 -5.55
N CYS A 199 2.14 -27.87 -6.50
CA CYS A 199 1.91 -28.90 -7.51
C CYS A 199 2.85 -28.80 -8.73
N THR A 200 3.78 -27.83 -8.76
CA THR A 200 4.69 -27.62 -9.88
C THR A 200 6.07 -28.19 -9.56
N ASP A 201 6.51 -29.22 -10.31
CA ASP A 201 7.78 -29.94 -10.09
C ASP A 201 9.01 -29.03 -9.99
N LEU A 202 9.01 -27.92 -10.73
CA LEU A 202 10.10 -26.93 -10.73
C LEU A 202 10.38 -26.35 -9.33
N TYR A 203 9.34 -26.08 -8.53
CA TYR A 203 9.50 -25.55 -7.17
C TYR A 203 9.96 -26.63 -6.19
N VAL A 204 9.47 -27.87 -6.38
CA VAL A 204 9.87 -29.02 -5.57
C VAL A 204 11.36 -29.32 -5.77
N LEU A 205 11.81 -29.36 -7.03
CA LEU A 205 13.22 -29.60 -7.38
C LEU A 205 14.14 -28.50 -6.81
N ALA A 206 13.78 -27.23 -6.97
CA ALA A 206 14.59 -26.13 -6.45
C ALA A 206 14.68 -26.08 -4.91
N MET A 207 13.62 -26.48 -4.19
CA MET A 207 13.68 -26.60 -2.74
C MET A 207 14.52 -27.80 -2.28
N GLY A 208 14.49 -28.91 -3.04
CA GLY A 208 15.33 -30.07 -2.77
C GLY A 208 16.83 -29.78 -2.89
N GLU A 209 17.24 -29.04 -3.94
CA GLU A 209 18.64 -28.66 -4.15
C GLU A 209 19.16 -27.64 -3.09
N TYR A 210 18.29 -26.74 -2.61
CA TYR A 210 18.66 -25.77 -1.58
C TYR A 210 19.05 -26.43 -0.24
N ASN A 211 18.35 -27.48 0.16
CA ASN A 211 18.68 -28.24 1.37
C ASN A 211 19.99 -29.04 1.22
N GLY A 212 20.39 -29.39 0.00
CA GLY A 212 21.68 -30.06 -0.27
C GLY A 212 22.88 -29.11 -0.25
N LEU A 213 22.70 -27.85 -0.71
CA LEU A 213 23.76 -26.84 -0.75
C LEU A 213 24.05 -26.16 0.59
N SER A 214 23.19 -26.33 1.59
CA SER A 214 23.39 -25.82 2.96
C SER A 214 24.07 -26.82 3.91
N LEU A 215 24.41 -28.01 3.40
CA LEU A 215 25.11 -29.09 4.10
C LEU A 215 26.56 -29.32 3.61
N LEU A 216 27.10 -28.39 2.82
CA LEU A 216 28.51 -28.31 2.41
C LEU A 216 29.13 -27.01 2.93
#